data_AF-A0A966LS73-F1
#
_entry.id   AF-A0A966LS73-F1
#
_cell.length_a   1.000
_cell.length_b   1.000
_cell.length_c   1.000
_cell.angle_alpha   90.00
_cell.angle_beta   90.00
_cell.angle_gamma   90.00
#
_symmetry.space_group_name_H-M   'P 1'
#
loop_
_entity.id
_entity.type
_entity.pdbx_description
1 polymer ?
#
loop_
_entity_poly.entity_id
_entity_poly.type
_entity_poly.pdbx_seq_one_letter_code
_entity_poly.pdbx_strand_id
1 'polypeptide(L)'
;MAIKLKGRATAGFTLVEILIVIVVIAILATIGIVSYIGVRQSATKAVVIDNLRQASSAVEITYLSKSSELPDSAELTEIPGLFSPSPGVITKIYQQPKIKYNNLTAVQNAVLFQSICSSLSNENRPDVSDLVYGEGRDQSSNKVKYLWGPSLCNVYNKDRIQFNTSWGFAGGQLIIPVSKTNFTNFINNINNTDSYFPDATHVAKQYYQTTLDRFESQGGVFPITTFWDDWCQTGQAWCTAKEALPEIVATDDDSGYYCLEAYHENYPEMIFKLTSDSQSPEPGKC
;
A
#
# COMPACT_ATOMS: atom_id res chain seq x y z
N MET A 1 72.49 -9.84 60.33
CA MET A 1 71.02 -9.81 60.35
C MET A 1 70.54 -10.16 58.96
N ALA A 2 70.03 -11.38 58.74
CA ALA A 2 69.64 -11.86 57.41
C ALA A 2 68.13 -11.66 57.21
N ILE A 3 67.74 -10.89 56.19
CA ILE A 3 66.34 -10.66 55.84
C ILE A 3 65.88 -11.82 54.95
N LYS A 4 64.94 -12.62 55.44
CA LYS A 4 64.30 -13.71 54.69
C LYS A 4 63.17 -13.12 53.84
N LEU A 5 63.35 -13.04 52.52
CA LEU A 5 62.29 -12.66 51.59
C LEU A 5 61.34 -13.85 51.38
N LYS A 6 60.08 -13.69 51.80
CA LYS A 6 59.02 -14.68 51.63
C LYS A 6 58.57 -14.66 50.16
N GLY A 7 59.01 -15.63 49.36
CA GLY A 7 58.56 -15.82 47.98
C GLY A 7 57.05 -15.99 47.93
N ARG A 8 56.36 -15.10 47.20
CA ARG A 8 54.90 -15.13 47.04
C ARG A 8 54.59 -16.18 45.97
N ALA A 9 53.94 -17.27 46.36
CA ALA A 9 53.52 -18.30 45.42
C ALA A 9 52.48 -17.70 44.46
N THR A 10 52.86 -17.56 43.19
CA THR A 10 51.92 -17.27 42.10
C THR A 10 51.10 -18.53 41.86
N ALA A 11 49.85 -18.56 42.36
CA ALA A 11 48.89 -19.56 41.95
C ALA A 11 48.56 -19.34 40.47
N GLY A 12 48.93 -20.29 39.61
CA GLY A 12 48.57 -20.26 38.20
C GLY A 12 47.10 -20.62 38.03
N PHE A 13 46.41 -19.92 37.12
CA PHE A 13 45.04 -20.24 36.72
C PHE A 13 45.00 -21.66 36.11
N THR A 14 43.98 -22.43 36.47
CA THR A 14 43.79 -23.77 35.91
C THR A 14 43.19 -23.67 34.50
N LEU A 15 43.51 -24.65 33.65
CA LEU A 15 42.92 -24.76 32.30
C LEU A 15 41.38 -24.87 32.39
N VAL A 16 40.89 -25.52 33.44
CA VAL A 16 39.46 -25.69 33.72
C VAL A 16 38.78 -24.35 34.03
N GLU A 17 39.41 -23.46 34.80
CA GLU A 17 38.85 -22.12 35.08
C GLU A 17 38.67 -21.30 33.82
N ILE A 18 39.66 -21.30 32.92
CA ILE A 18 39.53 -20.57 31.65
C ILE A 18 38.48 -21.22 30.75
N LEU A 19 38.39 -22.56 30.74
CA LEU A 19 37.39 -23.28 29.94
C LEU A 19 35.95 -22.98 30.36
N ILE A 20 35.66 -22.90 31.66
CA ILE A 20 34.31 -22.58 32.12
C ILE A 20 33.95 -21.12 31.77
N VAL A 21 34.89 -20.20 31.90
CA VAL A 21 34.67 -18.78 31.57
C VAL A 21 34.30 -18.59 30.10
N ILE A 22 35.00 -19.24 29.17
CA ILE A 22 34.67 -19.12 27.74
C ILE A 22 33.30 -19.73 27.41
N VAL A 23 32.92 -20.83 28.06
CA VAL A 23 31.59 -21.46 27.87
C VAL A 23 30.49 -20.53 28.35
N VAL A 24 30.65 -19.90 29.51
CA VAL A 24 29.68 -18.95 30.05
C VAL A 24 29.55 -17.72 29.15
N ILE A 25 30.67 -17.15 28.68
CA ILE A 25 30.65 -16.01 27.75
C ILE A 25 29.97 -16.39 26.43
N ALA A 26 30.21 -17.59 25.89
CA ALA A 26 29.58 -18.04 24.64
C ALA A 26 28.04 -18.15 24.76
N ILE A 27 27.54 -18.67 25.88
CA ILE A 27 26.09 -18.77 26.13
C ILE A 27 25.48 -17.37 26.25
N LEU A 28 26.10 -16.49 27.05
CA LEU A 28 25.61 -15.11 27.23
C LEU A 28 25.64 -14.30 25.95
N ALA A 29 26.70 -14.44 25.15
CA ALA A 29 26.83 -13.78 23.85
C ALA A 29 25.73 -14.23 22.88
N THR A 30 25.43 -15.53 22.83
CA THR A 30 24.40 -16.07 21.93
C THR A 30 23.01 -15.51 22.26
N ILE A 31 22.62 -15.51 23.54
CA ILE A 31 21.33 -14.94 23.98
C ILE A 31 21.29 -13.43 23.71
N GLY A 32 22.41 -12.75 23.99
CA GLY A 32 22.56 -11.32 23.75
C GLY A 32 22.33 -10.92 22.29
N ILE A 33 22.90 -11.67 21.34
CA ILE A 33 22.79 -11.37 19.90
C ILE A 33 21.33 -11.45 19.42
N VAL A 34 20.60 -12.50 19.79
CA VAL A 34 19.20 -12.67 19.34
C VAL A 34 18.30 -11.57 19.90
N SER A 35 18.44 -11.25 21.19
CA SER A 35 17.70 -10.17 21.83
C SER A 35 18.02 -8.81 21.20
N TYR A 36 19.30 -8.56 20.91
CA TYR A 36 19.76 -7.33 20.28
C TYR A 36 19.12 -7.08 18.90
N ILE A 37 18.95 -8.12 18.08
CA ILE A 37 18.30 -8.01 16.76
C ILE A 37 16.85 -7.55 16.90
N GLY A 38 16.08 -8.15 17.81
CA GLY A 38 14.67 -7.80 18.02
C GLY A 38 14.47 -6.39 18.58
N VAL A 39 15.34 -5.97 19.51
CA VAL A 39 15.34 -4.59 20.04
C VAL A 39 15.68 -3.59 18.94
N ARG A 40 16.69 -3.89 18.11
CA ARG A 40 17.09 -3.01 16.99
C ARG A 40 15.95 -2.83 15.99
N GLN A 41 15.30 -3.91 15.56
CA GLN A 41 14.15 -3.84 14.65
C GLN A 41 13.00 -3.03 15.25
N SER A 42 12.69 -3.23 16.54
CA SER A 42 11.63 -2.48 17.23
C SER A 42 11.95 -0.99 17.34
N ALA A 43 13.22 -0.64 17.62
CA ALA A 43 13.68 0.73 17.63
C ALA A 43 13.60 1.36 16.24
N THR A 44 14.05 0.65 15.19
CA THR A 44 13.95 1.11 13.80
C THR A 44 12.50 1.37 13.41
N LYS A 45 11.58 0.46 13.75
CA LYS A 45 10.14 0.66 13.54
C LYS A 45 9.62 1.95 14.17
N ALA A 46 9.98 2.17 15.44
CA ALA A 46 9.57 3.38 16.15
C ALA A 46 10.12 4.65 15.48
N VAL A 47 11.38 4.63 15.03
CA VAL A 47 12.00 5.74 14.30
C VAL A 47 11.27 6.02 12.97
N VAL A 48 10.97 4.98 12.18
CA VAL A 48 10.23 5.15 10.90
C VAL A 48 8.86 5.78 11.13
N ILE A 49 8.10 5.28 12.11
CA ILE A 49 6.76 5.80 12.45
C ILE A 49 6.83 7.26 12.93
N ASP A 50 7.84 7.59 13.74
CA ASP A 50 8.03 8.94 14.26
C ASP A 50 8.40 9.92 13.14
N ASN A 51 9.33 9.54 12.25
CA ASN A 51 9.69 10.33 11.07
C ASN A 51 8.50 10.55 10.14
N LEU A 52 7.65 9.53 9.95
CA LEU A 52 6.43 9.65 9.15
C LEU A 52 5.45 10.69 9.71
N ARG A 53 5.30 10.75 11.04
CA ARG A 53 4.47 11.77 11.70
C ARG A 53 5.08 13.17 11.58
N GLN A 54 6.40 13.29 11.79
CA GLN A 54 7.10 14.57 11.63
C GLN A 54 6.99 15.07 10.18
N ALA A 55 7.15 14.19 9.20
CA ALA A 55 6.95 14.50 7.79
C ALA A 55 5.52 15.00 7.52
N SER A 56 4.50 14.33 8.07
CA SER A 56 3.09 14.77 7.97
C SER A 56 2.89 16.19 8.50
N SER A 57 3.41 16.49 9.69
CA SER A 57 3.31 17.85 10.24
C SER A 57 4.04 18.88 9.39
N ALA A 58 5.22 18.53 8.84
CA ALA A 58 5.96 19.42 7.96
C ALA A 58 5.25 19.68 6.61
N VAL A 59 4.58 18.66 6.06
CA VAL A 59 3.70 18.81 4.88
C VAL A 59 2.56 19.77 5.19
N GLU A 60 1.87 19.61 6.32
CA GLU A 60 0.76 20.49 6.71
C GLU A 60 1.19 21.95 6.88
N ILE A 61 2.32 22.19 7.55
CA ILE A 61 2.88 23.54 7.71
C ILE A 61 3.26 24.13 6.35
N THR A 62 3.90 23.33 5.48
CA THR A 62 4.30 23.76 4.14
C THR A 62 3.08 24.14 3.31
N TYR A 63 2.05 23.30 3.31
CA TYR A 63 0.78 23.53 2.63
C TYR A 63 0.13 24.86 3.06
N LEU A 64 0.09 25.14 4.36
CA LEU A 64 -0.46 26.41 4.88
C LEU A 64 0.40 27.62 4.52
N SER A 65 1.71 27.45 4.36
CA SER A 65 2.64 28.55 4.06
C SER A 65 2.80 28.86 2.56
N LYS A 66 2.66 27.85 1.68
CA LYS A 66 2.81 27.96 0.22
C LYS A 66 1.47 28.06 -0.52
N SER A 67 0.46 28.71 0.07
CA SER A 67 -0.84 28.91 -0.60
C SER A 67 -1.50 27.62 -1.13
N SER A 68 -1.55 26.56 -0.31
CA SER A 68 -2.18 25.27 -0.64
C SER A 68 -1.40 24.41 -1.65
N GLU A 69 -0.09 24.64 -1.80
CA GLU A 69 0.78 23.74 -2.57
C GLU A 69 1.41 22.68 -1.66
N LEU A 70 1.30 21.41 -2.06
CA LEU A 70 1.97 20.29 -1.40
C LEU A 70 3.43 20.18 -1.87
N PRO A 71 4.39 19.86 -0.98
CA PRO A 71 5.75 19.56 -1.38
C PRO A 71 5.80 18.26 -2.20
N ASP A 72 6.70 18.17 -3.16
CA ASP A 72 6.99 16.90 -3.84
C ASP A 72 7.94 16.01 -3.00
N SER A 73 8.25 14.81 -3.49
CA SER A 73 9.12 13.89 -2.75
C SER A 73 10.55 14.39 -2.60
N ALA A 74 11.05 15.22 -3.53
CA ALA A 74 12.39 15.80 -3.43
C ALA A 74 12.39 16.93 -2.39
N GLU A 75 11.36 17.78 -2.37
CA GLU A 75 11.18 18.82 -1.36
C GLU A 75 11.00 18.25 0.05
N LEU A 76 10.41 17.06 0.21
CA LEU A 76 10.26 16.43 1.51
C LEU A 76 11.53 15.84 2.11
N THR A 77 12.56 15.59 1.30
CA THR A 77 13.82 15.07 1.83
C THR A 77 14.54 16.10 2.69
N GLU A 78 14.29 17.39 2.47
CA GLU A 78 14.73 18.48 3.31
C GLU A 78 13.71 19.63 3.24
N ILE A 79 12.83 19.74 4.24
CA ILE A 79 12.07 20.98 4.44
C ILE A 79 12.86 21.81 5.47
N PRO A 80 13.57 22.87 5.06
CA PRO A 80 14.50 23.58 5.93
C PRO A 80 13.84 24.05 7.22
N GLY A 81 14.33 23.55 8.36
CA GLY A 81 13.84 23.91 9.69
C GLY A 81 12.54 23.23 10.13
N LEU A 82 11.94 22.37 9.30
CA LEU A 82 10.67 21.69 9.62
C LEU A 82 10.82 20.17 9.67
N PHE A 83 11.57 19.55 8.75
CA PHE A 83 11.77 18.11 8.75
C PHE A 83 13.06 17.71 8.02
N SER A 84 13.77 16.76 8.63
CA SER A 84 14.86 16.02 8.02
C SER A 84 14.74 14.57 8.49
N PRO A 85 14.70 13.59 7.56
CA PRO A 85 14.60 12.19 7.95
C PRO A 85 15.83 11.76 8.77
N SER A 86 15.60 10.88 9.74
CA SER A 86 16.66 10.22 10.50
C SER A 86 17.52 9.36 9.57
N PRO A 87 18.81 9.10 9.92
CA PRO A 87 19.70 8.31 9.07
C PRO A 87 19.10 6.96 8.67
N GLY A 88 19.11 6.66 7.37
CA GLY A 88 18.59 5.43 6.80
C GLY A 88 17.06 5.38 6.65
N VAL A 89 16.32 6.40 7.09
CA VAL A 89 14.87 6.51 6.83
C VAL A 89 14.64 7.22 5.49
N ILE A 90 13.82 6.60 4.64
CA ILE A 90 13.39 7.16 3.37
C ILE A 90 11.91 7.52 3.50
N THR A 91 11.57 8.76 3.15
CA THR A 91 10.19 9.27 3.14
C THR A 91 9.80 9.67 1.72
N LYS A 92 8.56 9.36 1.32
CA LYS A 92 7.99 9.72 0.02
C LYS A 92 6.60 10.31 0.21
N ILE A 93 6.21 11.22 -0.68
CA ILE A 93 4.83 11.71 -0.82
C ILE A 93 4.29 11.35 -2.18
N TYR A 94 3.06 10.89 -2.16
CA TYR A 94 2.26 10.66 -3.33
C TYR A 94 1.12 11.65 -3.27
N GLN A 95 1.23 12.69 -4.10
CA GLN A 95 0.13 13.61 -4.33
C GLN A 95 -0.86 12.91 -5.24
N GLN A 96 -2.09 12.72 -4.77
CA GLN A 96 -3.19 12.33 -5.65
C GLN A 96 -4.16 13.51 -5.70
N PRO A 97 -4.68 13.87 -6.88
CA PRO A 97 -5.83 14.76 -6.90
C PRO A 97 -6.92 14.08 -6.05
N LYS A 98 -7.42 14.77 -5.02
CA LYS A 98 -8.56 14.31 -4.23
C LYS A 98 -9.79 14.48 -5.10
N ILE A 99 -9.94 13.63 -6.10
CA ILE A 99 -11.13 13.59 -6.93
C ILE A 99 -12.24 13.05 -6.03
N LYS A 100 -12.98 13.93 -5.37
CA LYS A 100 -14.13 13.54 -4.58
C LYS A 100 -15.40 14.03 -5.26
N TYR A 101 -16.18 13.08 -5.73
CA TYR A 101 -17.49 13.38 -6.28
C TYR A 101 -18.51 13.48 -5.16
N ASN A 102 -19.38 14.48 -5.25
CA ASN A 102 -20.52 14.63 -4.34
C ASN A 102 -21.82 14.55 -5.16
N ASN A 103 -22.90 14.07 -4.53
CA ASN A 103 -24.24 14.01 -5.13
C ASN A 103 -24.31 13.27 -6.48
N LEU A 104 -23.54 12.17 -6.62
CA LEU A 104 -23.60 11.32 -7.80
C LEU A 104 -24.98 10.70 -7.98
N THR A 105 -25.47 10.65 -9.22
CA THR A 105 -26.63 9.80 -9.55
C THR A 105 -26.27 8.31 -9.40
N ALA A 106 -27.28 7.43 -9.37
CA ALA A 106 -27.04 5.99 -9.27
C ALA A 106 -26.18 5.46 -10.43
N VAL A 107 -26.35 6.00 -11.64
CA VAL A 107 -25.55 5.64 -12.82
C VAL A 107 -24.14 6.22 -12.70
N GLN A 108 -23.99 7.49 -12.32
CA GLN A 108 -22.67 8.11 -12.16
C GLN A 108 -21.84 7.41 -11.06
N ASN A 109 -22.47 6.99 -9.97
CA ASN A 109 -21.83 6.18 -8.93
C ASN A 109 -21.29 4.85 -9.49
N ALA A 110 -22.03 4.20 -10.38
CA ALA A 110 -21.57 2.99 -11.07
C ALA A 110 -20.47 3.26 -12.10
N VAL A 111 -20.53 4.42 -12.78
CA VAL A 111 -19.48 4.88 -13.70
C VAL A 111 -18.18 5.16 -12.94
N LEU A 112 -18.25 5.75 -11.74
CA LEU A 112 -17.09 5.94 -10.87
C LEU A 112 -16.45 4.61 -10.49
N PHE A 113 -17.25 3.63 -10.06
CA PHE A 113 -16.75 2.30 -9.72
C PHE A 113 -16.02 1.66 -10.91
N GLN A 114 -16.63 1.69 -12.10
CA GLN A 114 -16.06 1.09 -13.30
C GLN A 114 -14.83 1.85 -13.82
N SER A 115 -14.80 3.18 -13.71
CA SER A 115 -13.69 4.00 -14.18
C SER A 115 -12.44 3.77 -13.33
N ILE A 116 -12.58 3.70 -12.00
CA ILE A 116 -11.49 3.33 -11.07
C ILE A 116 -11.01 1.92 -11.36
N CYS A 117 -11.95 0.98 -11.48
CA CYS A 117 -11.63 -0.41 -11.79
C CYS A 117 -10.92 -0.56 -13.14
N SER A 118 -11.15 0.31 -14.11
CA SER A 118 -10.48 0.25 -15.41
C SER A 118 -9.17 1.02 -15.47
N SER A 119 -9.05 2.14 -14.74
CA SER A 119 -7.85 2.97 -14.72
C SER A 119 -6.68 2.29 -14.01
N LEU A 120 -6.96 1.52 -12.95
CA LEU A 120 -5.96 0.73 -12.23
C LEU A 120 -5.16 -0.21 -13.15
N SER A 121 -5.80 -0.79 -14.17
CA SER A 121 -5.14 -1.71 -15.13
C SER A 121 -4.04 -1.06 -15.98
N ASN A 122 -4.08 0.27 -16.13
CA ASN A 122 -3.16 1.05 -16.97
C ASN A 122 -2.18 1.90 -16.16
N GLU A 123 -2.29 1.89 -14.83
CA GLU A 123 -1.40 2.63 -13.94
C GLU A 123 -0.06 1.88 -13.82
N ASN A 124 1.00 2.46 -14.37
CA ASN A 124 2.35 1.97 -14.12
C ASN A 124 2.80 2.48 -12.76
N ARG A 125 2.77 1.61 -11.75
CA ARG A 125 3.18 1.94 -10.39
C ARG A 125 4.61 1.41 -10.11
N PRO A 126 5.65 2.26 -10.21
CA PRO A 126 7.05 1.88 -9.94
C PRO A 126 7.42 1.78 -8.44
N ASP A 127 6.46 2.01 -7.54
CA ASP A 127 6.57 2.21 -6.08
C ASP A 127 6.02 1.04 -5.23
N VAL A 128 5.03 0.30 -5.73
CA VAL A 128 4.65 -1.01 -5.21
C VAL A 128 5.59 -2.07 -5.76
N SER A 129 6.11 -2.91 -4.87
CA SER A 129 7.02 -4.02 -5.19
C SER A 129 6.29 -5.16 -5.93
N ASP A 130 4.98 -5.04 -6.07
CA ASP A 130 4.09 -5.93 -6.78
C ASP A 130 3.28 -5.07 -7.76
N LEU A 131 3.46 -5.35 -9.04
CA LEU A 131 2.77 -4.69 -10.15
C LEU A 131 1.23 -4.79 -9.96
N VAL A 132 0.47 -3.74 -10.32
CA VAL A 132 -1.02 -3.76 -10.31
C VAL A 132 -1.58 -4.81 -11.29
N TYR A 133 -0.74 -5.25 -12.23
CA TYR A 133 -0.92 -6.40 -13.10
C TYR A 133 0.15 -7.44 -12.72
N GLY A 134 -0.11 -8.75 -12.74
CA GLY A 134 0.99 -9.68 -12.45
C GLY A 134 1.70 -10.20 -13.71
N GLU A 135 2.88 -10.80 -13.51
CA GLU A 135 3.62 -11.51 -14.56
C GLU A 135 3.52 -13.02 -14.37
N GLY A 136 3.22 -13.74 -15.44
CA GLY A 136 3.27 -15.20 -15.49
C GLY A 136 3.99 -15.67 -16.74
N ARG A 137 3.85 -16.96 -17.04
CA ARG A 137 4.39 -17.57 -18.27
C ARG A 137 3.27 -18.21 -19.08
N ASP A 138 3.35 -18.14 -20.40
CA ASP A 138 2.46 -18.96 -21.24
C ASP A 138 2.98 -20.41 -21.34
N GLN A 139 2.25 -21.27 -22.05
CA GLN A 139 2.65 -22.65 -22.33
C GLN A 139 3.97 -22.76 -23.12
N SER A 140 4.40 -21.67 -23.77
CA SER A 140 5.66 -21.56 -24.50
C SER A 140 6.78 -20.92 -23.66
N SER A 141 6.56 -20.76 -22.34
CA SER A 141 7.47 -20.13 -21.39
C SER A 141 7.76 -18.64 -21.62
N ASN A 142 7.00 -17.98 -22.50
CA ASN A 142 7.10 -16.53 -22.70
C ASN A 142 6.48 -15.79 -21.53
N LYS A 143 7.06 -14.65 -21.16
CA LYS A 143 6.47 -13.76 -20.15
C LYS A 143 5.15 -13.18 -20.67
N VAL A 144 4.11 -13.26 -19.85
CA VAL A 144 2.79 -12.69 -20.13
C VAL A 144 2.30 -11.89 -18.93
N LYS A 145 1.55 -10.82 -19.19
CA LYS A 145 0.91 -10.00 -18.17
C LYS A 145 -0.53 -10.45 -17.96
N TYR A 146 -0.98 -10.47 -16.72
CA TYR A 146 -2.38 -10.71 -16.35
C TYR A 146 -2.93 -9.56 -15.51
N LEU A 147 -4.27 -9.41 -15.46
CA LEU A 147 -4.94 -8.22 -14.91
C LEU A 147 -4.45 -6.95 -15.61
N TRP A 148 -4.35 -7.02 -16.94
CA TRP A 148 -3.88 -5.92 -17.78
C TRP A 148 -4.80 -5.73 -18.99
N GLY A 149 -5.05 -4.47 -19.33
CA GLY A 149 -5.82 -4.06 -20.50
C GLY A 149 -7.19 -3.45 -20.19
N PRO A 150 -7.83 -2.83 -21.19
CA PRO A 150 -8.96 -1.91 -20.99
C PRO A 150 -10.28 -2.59 -20.59
N SER A 151 -10.35 -3.92 -20.66
CA SER A 151 -11.60 -4.67 -20.57
C SER A 151 -11.75 -5.48 -19.28
N LEU A 152 -10.93 -5.23 -18.26
CA LEU A 152 -11.00 -5.97 -16.99
C LEU A 152 -12.33 -5.78 -16.27
N CYS A 153 -12.91 -4.58 -16.31
CA CYS A 153 -14.16 -4.27 -15.62
C CYS A 153 -15.19 -3.80 -16.65
N ASN A 154 -15.90 -4.76 -17.24
CA ASN A 154 -16.80 -4.52 -18.35
C ASN A 154 -18.26 -4.50 -17.89
N VAL A 155 -18.98 -3.43 -18.18
CA VAL A 155 -20.42 -3.37 -17.93
C VAL A 155 -21.13 -4.05 -19.08
N TYR A 156 -21.81 -5.16 -18.79
CA TYR A 156 -22.49 -5.93 -19.84
C TYR A 156 -23.87 -5.33 -20.15
N ASN A 157 -24.57 -4.92 -19.10
CA ASN A 157 -25.84 -4.21 -19.14
C ASN A 157 -26.08 -3.54 -17.79
N LYS A 158 -27.21 -2.85 -17.67
CA LYS A 158 -27.56 -2.12 -16.44
C LYS A 158 -27.65 -2.98 -15.17
N ASP A 159 -27.75 -4.30 -15.27
CA ASP A 159 -27.94 -5.19 -14.12
C ASP A 159 -26.64 -5.81 -13.59
N ARG A 160 -25.53 -5.74 -14.35
CA ARG A 160 -24.27 -6.41 -13.95
C ARG A 160 -23.01 -5.82 -14.55
N ILE A 161 -21.95 -5.92 -13.77
CA ILE A 161 -20.57 -5.75 -14.22
C ILE A 161 -19.87 -7.12 -14.23
N GLN A 162 -19.08 -7.37 -15.27
CA GLN A 162 -18.27 -8.57 -15.44
C GLN A 162 -16.79 -8.20 -15.30
N PHE A 163 -16.12 -8.95 -14.44
CA PHE A 163 -14.68 -8.91 -14.32
C PHE A 163 -14.07 -9.92 -15.29
N ASN A 164 -13.49 -9.40 -16.37
CA ASN A 164 -12.79 -10.24 -17.32
C ASN A 164 -11.41 -10.57 -16.80
N THR A 165 -10.97 -11.76 -17.17
CA THR A 165 -9.70 -12.28 -16.79
C THR A 165 -8.81 -12.35 -18.02
N SER A 166 -7.68 -11.65 -17.96
CA SER A 166 -6.52 -12.06 -18.74
C SER A 166 -6.10 -13.45 -18.24
N TRP A 167 -5.79 -14.38 -19.15
CA TRP A 167 -5.21 -15.72 -18.97
C TRP A 167 -5.25 -16.33 -17.54
N GLY A 168 -6.00 -17.43 -17.35
CA GLY A 168 -5.88 -18.30 -16.17
C GLY A 168 -6.70 -17.93 -14.93
N PHE A 169 -7.39 -16.79 -14.90
CA PHE A 169 -8.28 -16.45 -13.79
C PHE A 169 -9.76 -16.78 -14.08
N ALA A 170 -10.50 -17.18 -13.04
CA ALA A 170 -11.96 -17.23 -13.09
C ALA A 170 -12.52 -15.80 -13.01
N GLY A 171 -13.08 -15.30 -14.11
CA GLY A 171 -13.82 -14.05 -14.10
C GLY A 171 -15.07 -14.17 -13.23
N GLY A 172 -15.49 -13.07 -12.62
CA GLY A 172 -16.71 -13.02 -11.81
C GLY A 172 -17.67 -11.97 -12.32
N GLN A 173 -18.94 -12.10 -11.94
CA GLN A 173 -19.94 -11.08 -12.20
C GLN A 173 -20.51 -10.57 -10.89
N LEU A 174 -20.71 -9.27 -10.78
CA LEU A 174 -21.50 -8.67 -9.72
C LEU A 174 -22.83 -8.23 -10.29
N ILE A 175 -23.90 -8.74 -9.70
CA ILE A 175 -25.28 -8.42 -10.06
C ILE A 175 -25.81 -7.42 -9.04
N ILE A 176 -26.52 -6.39 -9.52
CA ILE A 176 -27.13 -5.38 -8.65
C ILE A 176 -28.20 -5.99 -7.72
N PRO A 177 -28.41 -5.45 -6.51
CA PRO A 177 -27.59 -4.41 -5.88
C PRO A 177 -26.24 -4.97 -5.43
N VAL A 178 -25.16 -4.30 -5.83
CA VAL A 178 -23.81 -4.65 -5.37
C VAL A 178 -23.59 -3.97 -4.03
N SER A 179 -23.64 -4.72 -2.93
CA SER A 179 -23.29 -4.22 -1.60
C SER A 179 -21.77 -4.29 -1.36
N LYS A 180 -21.26 -3.50 -0.40
CA LYS A 180 -19.87 -3.61 0.05
C LYS A 180 -19.52 -5.04 0.44
N THR A 181 -20.39 -5.69 1.24
CA THR A 181 -20.22 -7.08 1.66
C THR A 181 -20.15 -8.05 0.48
N ASN A 182 -21.02 -7.89 -0.52
CA ASN A 182 -21.01 -8.74 -1.72
C ASN A 182 -19.68 -8.58 -2.48
N PHE A 183 -19.18 -7.35 -2.58
CA PHE A 183 -17.92 -7.09 -3.25
C PHE A 183 -16.71 -7.61 -2.45
N THR A 184 -16.66 -7.40 -1.14
CA THR A 184 -15.61 -7.98 -0.28
C THR A 184 -15.63 -9.51 -0.32
N ASN A 185 -16.81 -10.13 -0.36
CA ASN A 185 -16.93 -11.58 -0.54
C ASN A 185 -16.40 -12.04 -1.90
N PHE A 186 -16.69 -11.29 -2.97
CA PHE A 186 -16.09 -11.54 -4.28
C PHE A 186 -14.56 -11.51 -4.19
N ILE A 187 -13.97 -10.46 -3.60
CA ILE A 187 -12.51 -10.32 -3.41
C ILE A 187 -11.95 -11.52 -2.64
N ASN A 188 -12.55 -11.88 -1.51
CA ASN A 188 -12.06 -12.96 -0.64
C ASN A 188 -12.08 -14.33 -1.32
N ASN A 189 -13.07 -14.56 -2.19
CA ASN A 189 -13.26 -15.82 -2.90
C ASN A 189 -12.44 -15.94 -4.19
N ILE A 190 -11.71 -14.89 -4.59
CA ILE A 190 -10.79 -14.99 -5.72
C ILE A 190 -9.75 -16.06 -5.40
N ASN A 191 -9.65 -17.04 -6.30
CA ASN A 191 -8.62 -18.06 -6.30
C ASN A 191 -8.13 -18.28 -7.73
N ASN A 192 -6.83 -18.49 -7.85
CA ASN A 192 -6.19 -18.94 -9.08
C ASN A 192 -5.28 -20.12 -8.70
N THR A 193 -5.45 -21.23 -9.42
CA THR A 193 -4.69 -22.49 -9.21
C THR A 193 -3.81 -22.84 -10.40
N ASP A 194 -3.72 -21.93 -11.37
CA ASP A 194 -2.93 -22.09 -12.58
C ASP A 194 -1.44 -21.91 -12.26
N SER A 195 -0.65 -22.98 -12.48
CA SER A 195 0.79 -23.00 -12.20
C SER A 195 1.59 -22.04 -13.07
N TYR A 196 1.02 -21.56 -14.17
CA TYR A 196 1.60 -20.54 -15.03
C TYR A 196 1.55 -19.12 -14.40
N PHE A 197 0.72 -18.93 -13.37
CA PHE A 197 0.46 -17.66 -12.70
C PHE A 197 0.47 -17.80 -11.16
N PRO A 198 1.61 -18.09 -10.52
CA PRO A 198 1.66 -18.45 -9.10
C PRO A 198 1.16 -17.36 -8.13
N ASP A 199 1.39 -16.08 -8.44
CA ASP A 199 1.02 -14.94 -7.58
C ASP A 199 -0.33 -14.32 -7.94
N ALA A 200 -1.05 -14.94 -8.88
CA ALA A 200 -2.31 -14.44 -9.43
C ALA A 200 -3.33 -14.07 -8.35
N THR A 201 -3.54 -14.97 -7.39
CA THR A 201 -4.52 -14.77 -6.31
C THR A 201 -4.21 -13.53 -5.47
N HIS A 202 -2.94 -13.31 -5.13
CA HIS A 202 -2.52 -12.19 -4.31
C HIS A 202 -2.73 -10.86 -5.04
N VAL A 203 -2.23 -10.76 -6.27
CA VAL A 203 -2.32 -9.55 -7.09
C VAL A 203 -3.78 -9.18 -7.39
N ALA A 204 -4.64 -10.15 -7.71
CA ALA A 204 -6.06 -9.87 -7.94
C ALA A 204 -6.77 -9.36 -6.69
N LYS A 205 -6.50 -9.94 -5.52
CA LYS A 205 -7.09 -9.48 -4.26
C LYS A 205 -6.69 -8.04 -3.96
N GLN A 206 -5.40 -7.71 -4.13
CA GLN A 206 -4.92 -6.34 -3.98
C GLN A 206 -5.60 -5.39 -4.98
N TYR A 207 -5.68 -5.77 -6.26
CA TYR A 207 -6.31 -4.96 -7.30
C TYR A 207 -7.74 -4.53 -6.95
N TYR A 208 -8.59 -5.49 -6.59
CA TYR A 208 -9.99 -5.19 -6.28
C TYR A 208 -10.16 -4.56 -4.90
N GLN A 209 -9.25 -4.82 -3.95
CA GLN A 209 -9.20 -4.09 -2.70
C GLN A 209 -8.87 -2.61 -2.94
N THR A 210 -7.87 -2.30 -3.77
CA THR A 210 -7.56 -0.92 -4.16
C THR A 210 -8.72 -0.27 -4.90
N THR A 211 -9.45 -1.03 -5.72
CA THR A 211 -10.68 -0.53 -6.36
C THR A 211 -11.73 -0.13 -5.32
N LEU A 212 -11.96 -0.97 -4.31
CA LEU A 212 -12.89 -0.68 -3.21
C LEU A 212 -12.45 0.58 -2.44
N ASP A 213 -11.19 0.64 -2.03
CA ASP A 213 -10.65 1.73 -1.22
C ASP A 213 -10.73 3.07 -1.97
N ARG A 214 -10.34 3.10 -3.25
CA ARG A 214 -10.43 4.30 -4.09
C ARG A 214 -11.87 4.70 -4.37
N PHE A 215 -12.77 3.73 -4.56
CA PHE A 215 -14.17 4.02 -4.80
C PHE A 215 -14.79 4.77 -3.61
N GLU A 216 -14.55 4.29 -2.39
CA GLU A 216 -15.04 4.97 -1.18
C GLU A 216 -14.34 6.32 -0.96
N SER A 217 -13.03 6.41 -1.21
CA SER A 217 -12.28 7.67 -1.03
C SER A 217 -12.72 8.77 -2.02
N GLN A 218 -13.14 8.39 -3.23
CA GLN A 218 -13.58 9.33 -4.27
C GLN A 218 -15.08 9.68 -4.18
N GLY A 219 -15.76 9.30 -3.09
CA GLY A 219 -17.17 9.63 -2.86
C GLY A 219 -18.18 8.61 -3.40
N GLY A 220 -17.71 7.43 -3.81
CA GLY A 220 -18.55 6.31 -4.18
C GLY A 220 -19.30 5.72 -2.99
N VAL A 221 -20.54 5.30 -3.22
CA VAL A 221 -21.44 4.79 -2.17
C VAL A 221 -21.98 3.41 -2.55
N PHE A 222 -22.06 2.51 -1.56
CA PHE A 222 -22.76 1.24 -1.67
C PHE A 222 -24.19 1.34 -1.09
N PRO A 223 -25.17 0.59 -1.62
CA PRO A 223 -25.03 -0.34 -2.75
C PRO A 223 -25.05 0.36 -4.12
N ILE A 224 -24.33 -0.22 -5.09
CA ILE A 224 -24.50 0.14 -6.51
C ILE A 224 -25.79 -0.52 -6.98
N THR A 225 -26.78 0.30 -7.35
CA THR A 225 -28.14 -0.15 -7.66
C THR A 225 -28.45 -0.25 -9.15
N THR A 226 -27.60 0.28 -10.01
CA THR A 226 -27.72 0.21 -11.48
C THR A 226 -26.35 0.39 -12.10
N PHE A 227 -26.15 -0.17 -13.29
CA PHE A 227 -25.09 0.23 -14.22
C PHE A 227 -25.73 0.97 -15.40
N TRP A 228 -25.25 0.72 -16.62
CA TRP A 228 -25.81 1.25 -17.86
C TRP A 228 -25.80 0.17 -18.95
N ASP A 229 -26.55 0.42 -20.01
CA ASP A 229 -26.54 -0.34 -21.24
C ASP A 229 -25.69 0.44 -22.27
N ASP A 230 -24.56 -0.11 -22.72
CA ASP A 230 -23.61 0.60 -23.62
C ASP A 230 -24.25 1.05 -24.95
N TRP A 231 -25.33 0.41 -25.36
CA TRP A 231 -26.08 0.71 -26.58
C TRP A 231 -27.21 1.73 -26.36
N CYS A 232 -27.45 2.18 -25.12
CA CYS A 232 -28.54 3.08 -24.77
C CYS A 232 -28.15 4.56 -24.94
N GLN A 233 -29.09 5.36 -25.46
CA GLN A 233 -28.97 6.80 -25.60
C GLN A 233 -29.75 7.54 -24.51
N THR A 234 -29.28 8.74 -24.14
CA THR A 234 -29.91 9.58 -23.12
C THR A 234 -31.37 9.89 -23.46
N GLY A 235 -32.27 9.71 -22.49
CA GLY A 235 -33.71 10.02 -22.63
C GLY A 235 -34.60 8.84 -23.03
N GLN A 236 -34.05 7.64 -23.23
CA GLN A 236 -34.83 6.43 -23.49
C GLN A 236 -35.32 5.79 -22.17
N ALA A 237 -36.63 5.54 -22.05
CA ALA A 237 -37.23 5.04 -20.80
C ALA A 237 -37.01 3.54 -20.52
N TRP A 238 -36.64 2.77 -21.55
CA TRP A 238 -36.55 1.30 -21.49
C TRP A 238 -35.11 0.77 -21.35
N CYS A 239 -34.13 1.66 -21.27
CA CYS A 239 -32.73 1.33 -21.06
C CYS A 239 -32.08 2.40 -20.17
N THR A 240 -30.89 2.10 -19.67
CA THR A 240 -30.15 3.04 -18.81
C THR A 240 -28.92 3.55 -19.56
N ALA A 241 -28.91 4.81 -19.95
CA ALA A 241 -27.78 5.40 -20.66
C ALA A 241 -26.60 5.66 -19.71
N LYS A 242 -25.37 5.56 -20.23
CA LYS A 242 -24.18 5.94 -19.47
C LYS A 242 -24.18 7.44 -19.20
N GLU A 243 -23.99 7.82 -17.94
CA GLU A 243 -23.86 9.21 -17.54
C GLU A 243 -22.38 9.59 -17.39
N ALA A 244 -21.98 10.75 -17.91
CA ALA A 244 -20.65 11.29 -17.64
C ALA A 244 -20.55 11.65 -16.15
N LEU A 245 -19.37 11.41 -15.56
CA LEU A 245 -19.06 11.94 -14.24
C LEU A 245 -19.11 13.48 -14.31
N PRO A 246 -19.61 14.16 -13.26
CA PRO A 246 -19.60 15.62 -13.21
C PRO A 246 -18.18 16.16 -13.41
N GLU A 247 -18.04 17.33 -14.04
CA GLU A 247 -16.76 18.02 -14.04
C GLU A 247 -16.36 18.32 -12.60
N ILE A 248 -15.13 17.93 -12.26
CA ILE A 248 -14.56 18.22 -10.95
C ILE A 248 -14.16 19.70 -11.00
N VAL A 249 -14.99 20.55 -10.43
CA VAL A 249 -14.56 21.91 -10.11
C VAL A 249 -13.67 21.76 -8.90
N ALA A 250 -12.36 21.89 -9.09
CA ALA A 250 -11.42 21.98 -7.97
C ALA A 250 -11.92 23.10 -7.05
N THR A 251 -12.45 22.74 -5.88
CA THR A 251 -12.81 23.74 -4.89
C THR A 251 -11.56 24.09 -4.10
N ASP A 252 -11.46 25.34 -3.62
CA ASP A 252 -10.34 25.80 -2.77
C ASP A 252 -10.15 24.98 -1.46
N ASP A 253 -11.06 24.04 -1.19
CA ASP A 253 -11.08 23.09 -0.06
C ASP A 253 -10.63 21.66 -0.45
N ASP A 254 -10.22 21.43 -1.70
CA ASP A 254 -9.48 20.24 -2.12
C ASP A 254 -8.03 20.35 -1.62
N SER A 255 -7.90 20.31 -0.29
CA SER A 255 -6.68 19.92 0.39
C SER A 255 -6.14 18.68 -0.32
N GLY A 256 -5.05 18.87 -1.08
CA GLY A 256 -4.51 17.82 -1.93
C GLY A 256 -4.40 16.54 -1.12
N TYR A 257 -5.06 15.49 -1.57
CA TYR A 257 -4.94 14.20 -0.89
C TYR A 257 -3.50 13.77 -1.05
N TYR A 258 -2.82 13.62 0.08
CA TYR A 258 -1.47 13.12 0.08
C TYR A 258 -1.40 11.84 0.89
N CYS A 259 -0.62 10.91 0.38
CA CYS A 259 -0.23 9.73 1.10
C CYS A 259 1.28 9.78 1.29
N LEU A 260 1.72 9.75 2.54
CA LEU A 260 3.12 9.65 2.92
C LEU A 260 3.46 8.19 3.15
N GLU A 261 4.64 7.79 2.67
CA GLU A 261 5.26 6.51 3.01
C GLU A 261 6.58 6.76 3.72
N ALA A 262 6.91 5.89 4.67
CA ALA A 262 8.24 5.83 5.24
C ALA A 262 8.70 4.38 5.42
N TYR A 263 9.98 4.13 5.15
CA TYR A 263 10.64 2.86 5.39
C TYR A 263 12.14 3.08 5.70
N HIS A 264 12.79 2.06 6.25
CA HIS A 264 14.23 2.10 6.51
C HIS A 264 14.99 1.35 5.40
N GLU A 265 16.11 1.89 4.92
CA GLU A 265 16.92 1.34 3.82
C GLU A 265 17.34 -0.13 4.04
N ASN A 266 17.71 -0.46 5.29
CA ASN A 266 18.10 -1.82 5.71
C ASN A 266 16.92 -2.77 5.99
N TYR A 267 15.67 -2.26 6.01
CA TYR A 267 14.45 -3.03 6.26
C TYR A 267 13.32 -2.56 5.30
N PRO A 268 13.48 -2.72 3.98
CA PRO A 268 12.56 -2.19 2.99
C PRO A 268 11.16 -2.85 3.04
N GLU A 269 11.02 -4.00 3.68
CA GLU A 269 9.75 -4.67 3.94
C GLU A 269 8.92 -3.99 5.04
N MET A 270 9.56 -3.19 5.90
CA MET A 270 8.93 -2.49 7.01
C MET A 270 8.48 -1.09 6.56
N ILE A 271 7.30 -1.05 5.94
CA ILE A 271 6.75 0.17 5.35
C ILE A 271 5.51 0.60 6.11
N PHE A 272 5.44 1.90 6.42
CA PHE A 272 4.28 2.54 7.00
C PHE A 272 3.79 3.66 6.11
N LYS A 273 2.48 3.85 6.11
CA LYS A 273 1.80 4.94 5.41
C LYS A 273 0.99 5.82 6.35
N LEU A 274 0.80 7.06 5.96
CA LEU A 274 -0.06 8.05 6.63
C LEU A 274 -0.75 8.87 5.54
N THR A 275 -2.05 9.11 5.66
CA THR A 275 -2.82 9.85 4.65
C THR A 275 -3.34 11.16 5.22
N SER A 276 -3.64 12.14 4.36
CA SER A 276 -4.26 13.41 4.78
C SER A 276 -5.54 13.24 5.60
N ASP A 277 -6.29 12.15 5.34
CA ASP A 277 -7.58 11.87 5.98
C ASP A 277 -7.43 11.04 7.27
N SER A 278 -6.32 10.31 7.40
CA SER A 278 -5.96 9.49 8.56
C SER A 278 -4.53 9.76 8.95
N GLN A 279 -4.34 10.65 9.94
CA GLN A 279 -3.04 10.98 10.54
C GLN A 279 -2.47 9.86 11.44
N SER A 280 -3.03 8.64 11.35
CA SER A 280 -2.54 7.47 12.07
C SER A 280 -1.64 6.63 11.16
N PRO A 281 -0.37 6.39 11.53
CA PRO A 281 0.51 5.49 10.80
C PRO A 281 -0.05 4.07 10.74
N GLU A 282 -0.19 3.54 9.52
CA GLU A 282 -0.68 2.18 9.26
C GLU A 282 0.39 1.38 8.49
N PRO A 283 0.52 0.06 8.72
CA PRO A 283 1.39 -0.78 7.89
C PRO A 283 0.91 -0.78 6.43
N GLY A 284 1.84 -0.65 5.48
CA GLY A 284 1.57 -0.74 4.05
C GLY A 284 2.08 0.45 3.24
N LYS A 285 1.79 0.41 1.94
CA LYS A 285 2.15 1.42 0.95
C LYS A 285 0.95 2.30 0.57
N CYS A 286 1.26 3.49 0.10
CA CYS A 286 0.41 4.33 -0.73
C CYS A 286 0.24 3.72 -2.14
#